data_AF-A0ABD0MFE0-F1
#
_entry.id   AF-A0ABD0MFE0-F1
#
_cell.length_a   1.000
_cell.length_b   1.000
_cell.length_c   1.000
_cell.angle_alpha   90.00
_cell.angle_beta   90.00
_cell.angle_gamma   90.00
#
_symmetry.space_group_name_H-M   'P 1'
#
loop_
_entity.id
_entity.type
_entity.pdbx_description
1 polymer ?
#
loop_
_entity_poly.entity_id
_entity_poly.type
_entity_poly.pdbx_seq_one_letter_code
_entity_poly.pdbx_strand_id
1 'polypeptide(L)' 'MAGLKVPNQQFAEAVKQPGIVFAVARFDGVLGMAYHSISVDGVMPVFDTAMAAKILPQNIFSFYINR' A
#
# COMPACT_ATOMS: atom_id res chain seq x y z
N MET A 1 1.24 -5.25 7.50
CA MET A 1 2.42 -6.06 7.17
C MET A 1 2.99 -6.64 8.46
N ALA A 2 2.40 -7.72 8.96
CA ALA A 2 2.83 -8.35 10.20
C ALA A 2 4.14 -9.12 9.95
N GLY A 3 5.27 -8.56 10.38
CA GLY A 3 6.60 -9.18 10.27
C GLY A 3 7.35 -8.95 8.95
N LEU A 4 6.66 -8.58 7.86
CA LEU A 4 7.30 -8.28 6.58
C LEU A 4 7.85 -6.85 6.57
N LYS A 5 9.19 -6.70 6.57
CA LYS A 5 9.86 -5.41 6.42
C LYS A 5 10.21 -5.17 4.96
N VAL A 6 9.49 -4.26 4.31
CA VAL A 6 9.78 -3.84 2.93
C VAL A 6 10.78 -2.69 2.98
N PRO A 7 12.02 -2.88 2.49
CA PRO A 7 13.06 -1.86 2.58
C PRO A 7 12.80 -0.71 1.60
N ASN A 8 13.19 0.51 1.99
CA ASN A 8 13.19 1.71 1.13
C ASN A 8 11.83 2.01 0.45
N GLN A 9 10.73 1.60 1.07
CA GLN A 9 9.40 1.88 0.53
C GLN A 9 9.08 3.37 0.65
N GLN A 10 8.91 4.03 -0.49
CA GLN A 10 8.42 5.40 -0.55
C GLN A 10 6.90 5.41 -0.37
N PHE A 11 6.39 6.41 0.36
CA PHE A 11 4.95 6.65 0.52
C PHE A 11 4.71 8.16 0.61
N ALA A 12 3.47 8.56 0.31
CA ALA A 12 3.07 9.96 0.42
C ALA A 12 2.59 10.28 1.83
N GLU A 13 3.00 11.43 2.36
CA GLU A 13 2.45 11.99 3.59
C GLU A 13 1.30 12.95 3.22
N ALA A 14 0.14 12.72 3.81
CA ALA A 14 -1.04 13.53 3.52
C ALA A 14 -1.03 14.82 4.37
N VAL A 15 -0.60 15.94 3.78
CA VAL A 15 -0.55 17.25 4.46
C VAL A 15 -1.93 17.92 4.52
N LYS A 16 -2.78 17.66 3.52
CA LYS A 16 -4.15 18.17 3.45
C LYS A 16 -5.07 17.08 2.89
N GLN A 17 -6.14 16.79 3.60
CA GLN A 17 -7.16 15.83 3.18
C GLN A 17 -8.55 16.49 3.26
N PRO A 18 -8.96 17.22 2.21
CA PRO A 18 -10.28 17.82 2.18
C PRO A 18 -11.35 16.74 1.99
N GLY A 19 -12.44 16.84 2.77
CA GLY A 19 -13.64 16.03 2.56
C GLY A 19 -14.09 15.23 3.79
N ILE A 20 -15.40 14.98 3.87
CA ILE A 20 -16.00 14.29 5.01
C ILE A 20 -15.55 12.83 5.13
N VAL A 21 -15.18 12.20 4.00
CA VAL A 21 -14.79 10.78 3.94
C VAL A 21 -13.62 10.46 4.86
N PHE A 22 -12.58 11.30 4.88
CA PHE A 22 -11.42 11.11 5.76
C PHE A 22 -11.67 11.60 7.19
N ALA A 23 -12.64 12.50 7.41
CA ALA A 23 -13.03 12.94 8.75
C ALA A 23 -13.85 11.88 9.51
N VAL A 24 -14.60 11.04 8.80
CA VAL A 24 -15.43 9.97 9.40
C VAL A 24 -14.85 8.56 9.19
N ALA A 25 -13.73 8.46 8.47
CA ALA A 25 -13.06 7.19 8.23
C ALA A 25 -12.59 6.57 9.55
N ARG A 26 -12.70 5.24 9.64
CA ARG A 26 -12.11 4.45 10.73
C ARG A 26 -10.72 3.91 10.37
N PHE A 27 -10.07 4.52 9.38
CA PHE A 27 -8.74 4.15 8.89
C PHE A 27 -7.88 5.42 8.76
N ASP A 28 -6.57 5.28 9.00
CA ASP A 28 -5.62 6.41 8.98
C ASP A 28 -4.97 6.64 7.61
N GLY A 29 -5.11 5.68 6.69
CA GLY A 29 -4.55 5.77 5.34
C GLY A 29 -4.95 4.61 4.44
N VAL A 30 -4.40 4.62 3.23
CA VAL A 30 -4.67 3.62 2.19
C VAL A 30 -3.36 2.97 1.76
N LEU A 31 -3.36 1.64 1.71
CA LEU A 31 -2.27 0.86 1.12
C LEU A 31 -2.66 0.45 -0.30
N GLY A 32 -2.05 1.08 -1.30
CA GLY A 32 -2.28 0.74 -2.71
C GLY A 32 -1.72 -0.63 -3.06
N MET A 33 -2.54 -1.47 -3.70
CA MET A 33 -2.17 -2.83 -4.15
C MET A 33 -2.35 -3.04 -5.66
N ALA A 34 -2.58 -1.95 -6.40
CA ALA A 34 -2.68 -1.96 -7.85
C ALA A 34 -1.31 -1.82 -8.52
N TYR A 35 -1.27 -2.02 -9.84
CA TYR A 35 -0.05 -1.91 -10.62
C TYR A 35 0.58 -0.52 -10.58
N HIS A 36 1.90 -0.49 -10.71
CA HIS A 36 2.70 0.73 -10.78
C HIS A 36 2.25 1.72 -11.87
N SER A 37 1.64 1.24 -12.97
CA SER A 37 1.20 2.08 -14.10
C SER A 37 0.18 3.15 -13.73
N ILE A 38 -0.55 2.98 -12.62
CA ILE A 38 -1.52 3.97 -12.12
C ILE A 38 -1.05 4.66 -10.83
N SER A 39 0.22 4.49 -10.47
CA SER A 39 0.81 5.13 -9.32
C SER A 39 1.01 6.62 -9.58
N VAL A 40 0.55 7.45 -8.66
CA VAL A 40 0.84 8.89 -8.70
C VAL A 40 2.34 9.10 -8.52
N ASP A 41 2.91 10.01 -9.31
CA ASP A 41 4.35 10.30 -9.37
C ASP A 41 5.25 9.10 -9.66
N GLY A 42 4.69 8.00 -10.18
CA GLY A 42 5.44 6.79 -10.47
C GLY A 42 6.11 6.18 -9.23
N VAL A 43 5.46 6.24 -8.07
CA VAL A 43 5.98 5.60 -6.86
C VAL A 43 5.84 4.08 -6.99
N MET A 44 6.86 3.32 -6.61
CA MET A 44 6.80 1.86 -6.64
C MET A 44 5.83 1.34 -5.56
N PRO A 45 4.79 0.56 -5.91
CA PRO A 45 3.87 0.02 -4.92
C PRO A 45 4.58 -0.95 -3.96
N VAL A 46 4.03 -1.08 -2.76
CA VAL A 46 4.62 -1.91 -1.69
C VAL A 46 4.82 -3.36 -2.11
N PHE A 47 3.85 -3.91 -2.84
CA PHE A 47 3.92 -5.30 -3.28
C PHE A 47 5.04 -5.50 -4.31
N ASP A 48 5.16 -4.59 -5.27
CA ASP A 48 6.25 -4.57 -6.25
C ASP A 48 7.62 -4.52 -5.57
N THR A 49 7.80 -3.63 -4.58
CA THR A 49 9.06 -3.54 -3.82
C THR A 49 9.36 -4.84 -3.08
N ALA A 50 8.35 -5.48 -2.48
CA ALA A 50 8.50 -6.77 -1.81
C ALA A 50 8.87 -7.92 -2.78
N MET A 51 8.28 -7.93 -3.98
CA MET A 51 8.63 -8.87 -5.05
C MET A 51 10.08 -8.66 -5.51
N ALA A 52 10.49 -7.41 -5.73
CA ALA A 52 11.85 -7.06 -6.14
C ALA A 52 12.90 -7.43 -5.08
N ALA A 53 12.57 -7.25 -3.80
CA ALA A 53 13.42 -7.64 -2.67
C ALA A 53 13.47 -9.17 -2.43
N LYS A 54 12.66 -9.97 -3.15
CA LYS A 54 12.57 -11.44 -3.01
C LYS A 54 12.29 -11.91 -1.59
N ILE A 55 11.53 -11.12 -0.83
CA ILE A 55 11.16 -11.44 0.56
C ILE A 55 9.83 -12.18 0.66
N LEU A 56 9.18 -12.45 -0.48
CA LEU A 56 7.93 -13.19 -0.58
C LEU A 56 8.22 -14.62 -1.04
N PRO A 57 7.61 -15.65 -0.40
CA PRO A 57 7.73 -17.03 -0.86
C PRO A 57 7.05 -17.24 -2.22
N GLN A 58 5.97 -16.51 -2.47
CA GLN A 58 5.27 -16.46 -3.75
C GLN A 58 4.76 -15.03 -3.99
N ASN A 59 4.81 -14.58 -5.24
CA ASN A 59 4.35 -13.25 -5.67
C ASN A 59 2.82 -13.20 -5.79
N ILE A 60 2.11 -13.66 -4.76
CA ILE A 60 0.65 -13.73 -4.70
C ILE A 60 0.22 -13.19 -3.34
N PHE A 61 -0.88 -12.43 -3.32
CA PHE A 61 -1.59 -12.06 -2.11
C PHE A 61 -3.08 -12.43 -2.26
N SER A 62 -3.79 -12.57 -1.14
CA SER A 62 -5.21 -12.85 -1.13
C SER A 62 -5.91 -12.10 -0.01
N PHE A 63 -7.21 -11.88 -0.17
CA PHE A 63 -8.06 -11.30 0.85
C PHE A 63 -9.16 -12.27 1.22
N TYR A 64 -9.40 -12.42 2.51
CA TYR A 64 -10.61 -13.01 3.05
C TYR A 64 -11.34 -11.91 3.84
N ILE A 65 -12.54 -11.55 3.38
CA ILE A 65 -13.36 -10.53 4.02
C ILE A 65 -14.58 -11.24 4.60
N ASN A 66 -14.64 -11.33 5.92
CA ASN A 66 -15.81 -11.84 6.61
C ASN A 66 -16.95 -10.80 6.58
N ARG A 67 -18.19 -11.28 6.55
CA ARG A 67 -19.38 -10.42 6.54
C ARG A 67 -19.87 -10.11 7.95
#